data_AF-C1DTK1-F1
#
_entry.id   AF-C1DTK1-F1
#
_cell.length_a   1.000
_cell.length_b   1.000
_cell.length_c   1.000
_cell.angle_alpha   90.00
_cell.angle_beta   90.00
_cell.angle_gamma   90.00
#
_symmetry.space_group_name_H-M   'P 1'
#
loop_
_entity.id
_entity.type
_entity.pdbx_description
1 polymer ?
#
loop_
_entity_poly.entity_id
_entity_poly.type
_entity_poly.pdbx_seq_one_letter_code
_entity_poly.pdbx_strand_id
1 'polypeptide(L)'
;MKKYLTAIALCVSISYAGDLTLKEPPKTLSKYYPPNSNKMEFLNSMYAMSTAFTGMFTNIQENDWKNAEKWANILRENYLNIGKMVPEFDKGLKKNEVNALVEAVKSKDMEKVKFNADAVGKSCMQCHQNYKVSTKILYHYPSFEVINIEDPVSRSNVEFHDYMKKVSDSMKKMRVYLEDGKFDKAVAEGNNFIKRVKGISQSCNECHNNKLSIEIYQGKELEEKLNLLSKALQSKNKEEIYKSVGWISMNNCSKCHNTHQTVAELKEKFNK
;
A
#
# COMPACT_ATOMS: atom_id res chain seq x y z
N MET A 1 -19.52 45.17 36.94
CA MET A 1 -19.30 44.40 35.69
C MET A 1 -17.95 43.69 35.78
N LYS A 2 -17.91 42.43 36.22
CA LYS A 2 -16.68 41.63 36.32
C LYS A 2 -16.38 41.00 34.95
N LYS A 3 -15.24 41.35 34.36
CA LYS A 3 -14.75 40.75 33.11
C LYS A 3 -14.15 39.37 33.43
N TYR A 4 -14.69 38.32 32.83
CA TYR A 4 -14.10 36.98 32.84
C TYR A 4 -13.00 36.94 31.76
N LEU A 5 -11.75 36.72 32.17
CA LEU A 5 -10.68 36.27 31.27
C LEU A 5 -10.77 34.74 31.21
N THR A 6 -11.25 34.21 30.09
CA THR A 6 -11.15 32.79 29.76
C THR A 6 -9.74 32.53 29.21
N ALA A 7 -8.89 31.88 30.00
CA ALA A 7 -7.60 31.37 29.53
C ALA A 7 -7.83 30.08 28.73
N ILE A 8 -7.56 30.11 27.42
CA ILE A 8 -7.56 28.92 26.57
C ILE A 8 -6.21 28.23 26.75
N ALA A 9 -6.20 27.08 27.40
CA ALA A 9 -5.04 26.20 27.46
C ALA A 9 -4.89 25.48 26.11
N LEU A 10 -3.90 25.89 25.31
CA LEU A 10 -3.44 25.16 24.14
C LEU A 10 -2.68 23.91 24.61
N CYS A 11 -3.34 22.76 24.63
CA CYS A 11 -2.66 21.46 24.73
C CYS A 11 -1.93 21.18 23.41
N VAL A 12 -0.64 21.46 23.37
CA VAL A 12 0.24 20.99 22.29
C VAL A 12 0.46 19.49 22.49
N SER A 13 -0.26 18.67 21.74
CA SER A 13 0.01 17.23 21.68
C SER A 13 1.32 17.00 20.92
N ILE A 14 2.38 16.64 21.65
CA ILE A 14 3.64 16.17 21.05
C ILE A 14 3.39 14.74 20.57
N SER A 15 3.27 14.57 19.25
CA SER A 15 3.22 13.25 18.63
C SER A 15 4.64 12.72 18.44
N TYR A 16 5.01 11.65 19.14
CA TYR A 16 6.22 10.89 18.86
C TYR A 16 5.92 9.87 17.75
N ALA A 17 6.65 9.93 16.64
CA ALA A 17 6.65 8.83 15.67
C ALA A 17 7.40 7.66 16.29
N GLY A 18 6.72 6.53 16.50
CA GLY A 18 7.37 5.29 16.94
C GLY A 18 8.19 4.67 15.79
N ASP A 19 9.32 4.05 16.13
CA ASP A 19 10.14 3.34 15.16
C ASP A 19 9.45 2.05 14.67
N LEU A 20 9.43 1.85 13.35
CA LEU A 20 8.95 0.61 12.72
C LEU A 20 10.12 -0.12 12.07
N THR A 21 10.49 -1.27 12.62
CA THR A 21 11.47 -2.17 11.97
C THR A 21 10.74 -3.16 11.09
N LEU A 22 10.96 -3.10 9.79
CA LEU A 22 10.42 -4.08 8.85
C LEU A 22 11.37 -5.28 8.74
N LYS A 23 10.87 -6.48 9.03
CA LYS A 23 11.65 -7.71 8.87
C LYS A 23 11.35 -8.36 7.53
N GLU A 24 12.38 -8.87 6.86
CA GLU A 24 12.20 -9.66 5.65
C GLU A 24 11.46 -10.97 6.00
N PRO A 25 10.37 -11.32 5.28
CA PRO A 25 9.69 -12.58 5.47
C PRO A 25 10.55 -13.73 4.92
N PRO A 26 10.36 -14.97 5.41
CA PRO A 26 11.06 -16.13 4.87
C PRO A 26 10.87 -16.28 3.36
N LYS A 27 11.92 -16.64 2.63
CA LYS A 27 11.89 -16.78 1.17
C LYS A 27 10.92 -17.87 0.71
N THR A 28 10.67 -18.90 1.52
CA THR A 28 9.68 -19.94 1.24
C THR A 28 8.26 -19.39 1.06
N LEU A 29 7.94 -18.27 1.72
CA LEU A 29 6.64 -17.61 1.60
C LEU A 29 6.35 -17.14 0.17
N SER A 30 7.39 -16.78 -0.60
CA SER A 30 7.26 -16.31 -1.99
C SER A 30 6.59 -17.32 -2.92
N LYS A 31 6.57 -18.62 -2.57
CA LYS A 31 5.93 -19.68 -3.36
C LYS A 31 4.41 -19.51 -3.47
N TYR A 32 3.81 -18.77 -2.54
CA TYR A 32 2.35 -18.60 -2.45
C TYR A 32 1.85 -17.28 -3.02
N TYR A 33 2.73 -16.49 -3.65
CA TYR A 33 2.41 -15.18 -4.20
C TYR A 33 2.97 -15.00 -5.62
N PRO A 34 2.44 -14.02 -6.39
CA PRO A 34 3.01 -13.67 -7.68
C PRO A 34 4.48 -13.25 -7.58
N PRO A 35 5.30 -13.55 -8.60
CA PRO A 35 4.95 -14.24 -9.85
C PRO A 35 4.91 -15.78 -9.72
N ASN A 36 5.31 -16.36 -8.59
CA ASN A 36 5.43 -17.82 -8.43
C ASN A 36 4.07 -18.53 -8.32
N SER A 37 3.04 -17.85 -7.80
CA SER A 37 1.68 -18.39 -7.68
C SER A 37 0.62 -17.30 -7.72
N ASN A 38 -0.39 -17.47 -8.57
CA ASN A 38 -1.55 -16.60 -8.64
C ASN A 38 -2.70 -17.01 -7.70
N LYS A 39 -2.53 -18.10 -6.94
CA LYS A 39 -3.61 -18.69 -6.10
C LYS A 39 -3.73 -18.06 -4.71
N MET A 40 -2.73 -17.29 -4.27
CA MET A 40 -2.72 -16.61 -2.97
C MET A 40 -3.02 -17.54 -1.77
N GLU A 41 -2.56 -18.79 -1.83
CA GLU A 41 -2.99 -19.87 -0.91
C GLU A 41 -2.68 -19.54 0.55
N PHE A 42 -1.50 -18.97 0.83
CA PHE A 42 -1.14 -18.57 2.19
C PHE A 42 -2.08 -17.48 2.73
N LEU A 43 -2.39 -16.48 1.90
CA LEU A 43 -3.31 -15.41 2.27
C LEU A 43 -4.73 -15.95 2.53
N ASN A 44 -5.20 -16.88 1.69
CA ASN A 44 -6.49 -17.56 1.90
C ASN A 44 -6.52 -18.34 3.21
N SER A 45 -5.42 -19.01 3.59
CA SER A 45 -5.31 -19.67 4.90
C SER A 45 -5.35 -18.67 6.06
N MET A 46 -4.74 -17.49 5.92
CA MET A 46 -4.86 -16.41 6.93
C MET A 46 -6.30 -15.95 7.09
N TYR A 47 -7.06 -15.78 6.00
CA TYR A 47 -8.47 -15.43 6.05
C TYR A 47 -9.32 -16.54 6.69
N ALA A 48 -9.08 -17.80 6.33
CA ALA A 48 -9.77 -18.94 6.93
C ALA A 48 -9.55 -19.00 8.45
N MET A 49 -8.32 -18.76 8.93
CA MET A 49 -8.04 -18.68 10.37
C MET A 49 -8.75 -17.50 11.04
N SER A 50 -8.71 -16.31 10.44
CA SER A 50 -9.39 -15.14 10.99
C SER A 50 -10.90 -15.39 11.12
N THR A 51 -11.52 -15.97 10.09
CA THR A 51 -12.93 -16.34 10.11
C THR A 51 -13.22 -17.40 11.17
N ALA A 52 -12.37 -18.43 11.28
CA ALA A 52 -12.55 -19.49 12.26
C ALA A 52 -12.38 -19.01 13.71
N PHE A 53 -11.43 -18.11 13.96
CA PHE A 53 -11.24 -17.49 15.26
C PHE A 53 -12.49 -16.69 15.68
N THR A 54 -13.03 -15.86 14.78
CA THR A 54 -14.29 -15.15 15.01
C THR A 54 -15.46 -16.12 15.19
N GLY A 55 -15.61 -17.08 14.28
CA GLY A 55 -16.71 -18.05 14.29
C GLY A 55 -16.78 -18.85 15.58
N MET A 56 -15.62 -19.23 16.15
CA MET A 56 -15.56 -19.88 17.46
C MET A 56 -16.20 -19.01 18.55
N PHE A 57 -15.79 -17.74 18.68
CA PHE A 57 -16.32 -16.86 19.72
C PHE A 57 -17.78 -16.47 19.49
N THR A 58 -18.20 -16.23 18.24
CA THR A 58 -19.60 -15.95 17.91
C THR A 58 -20.51 -17.10 18.35
N ASN A 59 -20.13 -18.35 18.05
CA ASN A 59 -20.95 -19.51 18.44
C ASN A 59 -20.92 -19.77 19.95
N ILE A 60 -19.80 -19.49 20.64
CA ILE A 60 -19.75 -19.53 22.12
C ILE A 60 -20.75 -18.52 22.71
N GLN A 61 -20.81 -17.29 22.19
CA GLN A 61 -21.73 -16.26 22.66
C GLN A 61 -23.21 -16.66 22.48
N GLU A 62 -23.50 -17.41 21.42
CA GLU A 62 -24.84 -17.95 21.13
C GLU A 62 -25.14 -19.26 21.87
N ASN A 63 -24.22 -19.76 22.70
CA ASN A 63 -24.26 -21.08 23.35
C ASN A 63 -24.32 -22.27 22.37
N ASP A 64 -23.98 -22.08 21.10
CA ASP A 64 -23.84 -23.15 20.10
C ASP A 64 -22.44 -23.77 20.15
N TRP A 65 -22.23 -24.59 21.18
CA TRP A 65 -20.94 -25.23 21.43
C TRP A 65 -20.51 -26.21 20.34
N LYS A 66 -21.47 -26.81 19.62
CA LYS A 66 -21.18 -27.75 18.53
C LYS A 66 -20.52 -27.00 17.36
N ASN A 67 -21.08 -25.86 16.97
CA ASN A 67 -20.47 -25.03 15.93
C ASN A 67 -19.22 -24.30 16.43
N ALA A 68 -19.14 -23.92 17.70
CA ALA A 68 -17.92 -23.38 18.29
C ALA A 68 -16.75 -24.39 18.17
N GLU A 69 -16.98 -25.66 18.50
CA GLU A 69 -15.98 -26.73 18.35
C GLU A 69 -15.56 -26.92 16.89
N LYS A 70 -16.52 -26.94 15.96
CA LYS A 70 -16.24 -27.01 14.52
C LYS A 70 -15.27 -25.90 14.11
N TRP A 71 -15.55 -24.64 14.48
CA TRP A 71 -14.70 -23.50 14.15
C TRP A 71 -13.34 -23.56 14.85
N ALA A 72 -13.27 -24.02 16.10
CA ALA A 72 -12.01 -24.22 16.81
C ALA A 72 -11.11 -25.24 16.10
N ASN A 73 -11.68 -26.33 15.57
CA ASN A 73 -10.93 -27.32 14.79
C ASN A 73 -10.41 -26.73 13.46
N ILE A 74 -11.24 -25.97 12.73
CA ILE A 74 -10.82 -25.30 11.48
C ILE A 74 -9.68 -24.32 11.75
N LEU A 75 -9.76 -23.56 12.85
CA LEU A 75 -8.69 -22.67 13.30
C LEU A 75 -7.41 -23.46 13.55
N ARG A 76 -7.47 -24.52 14.35
CA ARG A 76 -6.31 -25.38 14.67
C ARG A 76 -5.65 -25.92 13.42
N GLU A 77 -6.42 -26.48 12.51
CA GLU A 77 -5.91 -27.09 11.27
C GLU A 77 -5.14 -26.08 10.43
N ASN A 78 -5.73 -24.91 10.18
CA ASN A 78 -5.06 -23.87 9.40
C ASN A 78 -3.86 -23.27 10.13
N TYR A 79 -3.95 -23.08 11.45
CA TYR A 79 -2.86 -22.56 12.27
C TYR A 79 -1.63 -23.48 12.26
N LEU A 80 -1.84 -24.79 12.39
CA LEU A 80 -0.75 -25.76 12.28
C LEU A 80 -0.24 -25.92 10.84
N ASN A 81 -1.09 -25.66 9.85
CA ASN A 81 -0.69 -25.68 8.44
C ASN A 81 0.32 -24.56 8.09
N ILE A 82 0.37 -23.47 8.87
CA ILE A 82 1.38 -22.41 8.70
C ILE A 82 2.79 -23.01 8.68
N GLY A 83 3.12 -23.89 9.63
CA GLY A 83 4.45 -24.52 9.73
C GLY A 83 4.74 -25.51 8.60
N LYS A 84 3.72 -26.01 7.91
CA LYS A 84 3.89 -26.85 6.72
C LYS A 84 4.14 -25.99 5.48
N MET A 85 3.41 -24.89 5.35
CA MET A 85 3.55 -23.97 4.22
C MET A 85 4.87 -23.18 4.30
N VAL A 86 5.20 -22.70 5.50
CA VAL A 86 6.39 -21.88 5.78
C VAL A 86 7.09 -22.48 7.01
N PRO A 87 7.97 -23.48 6.81
CA PRO A 87 8.67 -24.18 7.89
C PRO A 87 9.41 -23.27 8.87
N GLU A 88 9.89 -22.12 8.40
CA GLU A 88 10.57 -21.12 9.22
C GLU A 88 9.66 -20.52 10.30
N PHE A 89 8.34 -20.53 10.11
CA PHE A 89 7.37 -20.06 11.10
C PHE A 89 6.95 -21.13 12.10
N ASP A 90 7.26 -22.41 11.84
CA ASP A 90 6.80 -23.54 12.65
C ASP A 90 7.19 -23.42 14.13
N LYS A 91 8.41 -22.93 14.40
CA LYS A 91 8.92 -22.71 15.77
C LYS A 91 8.18 -21.62 16.54
N GLY A 92 7.55 -20.68 15.83
CA GLY A 92 6.78 -19.59 16.44
C GLY A 92 5.35 -19.98 16.81
N LEU A 93 4.89 -21.15 16.38
CA LEU A 93 3.51 -21.58 16.58
C LEU A 93 3.28 -22.10 18.01
N LYS A 94 2.19 -21.64 18.61
CA LYS A 94 1.65 -22.07 19.90
C LYS A 94 0.84 -23.37 19.74
N LYS A 95 1.55 -24.44 19.35
CA LYS A 95 0.95 -25.73 18.97
C LYS A 95 0.18 -26.38 20.13
N ASN A 96 0.71 -26.29 21.34
CA ASN A 96 0.07 -26.86 22.52
C ASN A 96 -1.20 -26.08 22.87
N GLU A 97 -1.14 -24.76 22.81
CA GLU A 97 -2.22 -23.86 23.17
C GLU A 97 -3.35 -23.92 22.15
N VAL A 98 -3.07 -24.03 20.85
CA VAL A 98 -4.13 -24.19 19.85
C VAL A 98 -4.85 -25.54 19.97
N ASN A 99 -4.15 -26.60 20.39
CA ASN A 99 -4.77 -27.89 20.70
C ASN A 99 -5.60 -27.81 21.98
N ALA A 100 -5.05 -27.22 23.05
CA ALA A 100 -5.75 -27.02 24.31
C ALA A 100 -6.97 -26.09 24.17
N LEU A 101 -6.95 -25.15 23.23
CA LEU A 101 -8.09 -24.31 22.88
C LEU A 101 -9.27 -25.16 22.38
N VAL A 102 -9.04 -26.12 21.48
CA VAL A 102 -10.09 -27.01 20.98
C VAL A 102 -10.69 -27.82 22.14
N GLU A 103 -9.85 -28.38 23.00
CA GLU A 103 -10.33 -29.14 24.16
C GLU A 103 -11.10 -28.29 25.16
N ALA A 104 -10.67 -27.04 25.40
CA ALA A 104 -11.40 -26.10 26.25
C ALA A 104 -12.77 -25.75 25.69
N VAL A 105 -12.91 -25.60 24.36
CA VAL A 105 -14.21 -25.38 23.71
C VAL A 105 -15.11 -26.61 23.86
N LYS A 106 -14.58 -27.82 23.68
CA LYS A 106 -15.32 -29.08 23.89
C LYS A 106 -15.82 -29.21 25.32
N SER A 107 -14.98 -28.89 26.30
CA SER A 107 -15.34 -28.96 27.72
C SER A 107 -16.15 -27.76 28.20
N LYS A 108 -16.44 -26.78 27.31
CA LYS A 108 -17.13 -25.53 27.62
C LYS A 108 -16.47 -24.73 28.75
N ASP A 109 -15.15 -24.86 28.89
CA ASP A 109 -14.35 -24.25 29.94
C ASP A 109 -13.91 -22.86 29.49
N MET A 110 -14.73 -21.85 29.81
CA MET A 110 -14.52 -20.48 29.35
C MET A 110 -13.20 -19.85 29.81
N GLU A 111 -12.70 -20.22 30.99
CA GLU A 111 -11.42 -19.71 31.49
C GLU A 111 -10.26 -20.24 30.62
N LYS A 112 -10.27 -21.54 30.34
CA LYS A 112 -9.28 -22.14 29.44
C LYS A 112 -9.42 -21.69 28.00
N VAL A 113 -10.65 -21.45 27.51
CA VAL A 113 -10.86 -20.88 26.17
C VAL A 113 -10.16 -19.53 26.09
N LYS A 114 -10.41 -18.63 27.05
CA LYS A 114 -9.81 -17.30 27.06
C LYS A 114 -8.29 -17.36 27.14
N PHE A 115 -7.74 -18.18 28.05
CA PHE A 115 -6.30 -18.32 28.24
C PHE A 115 -5.59 -18.79 26.96
N ASN A 116 -6.08 -19.89 26.35
CA ASN A 116 -5.44 -20.45 25.17
C ASN A 116 -5.65 -19.57 23.92
N ALA A 117 -6.84 -18.96 23.77
CA ALA A 117 -7.10 -18.05 22.67
C ALA A 117 -6.22 -16.79 22.73
N ASP A 118 -5.94 -16.26 23.92
CA ASP A 118 -5.02 -15.13 24.10
C ASP A 118 -3.58 -15.50 23.68
N ALA A 119 -3.10 -16.68 24.09
CA ALA A 119 -1.77 -17.16 23.69
C ALA A 119 -1.64 -17.32 22.16
N VAL A 120 -2.64 -17.95 21.51
CA VAL A 120 -2.70 -18.09 20.06
C VAL A 120 -2.81 -16.70 19.40
N GLY A 121 -3.70 -15.84 19.87
CA GLY A 121 -3.90 -14.48 19.34
C GLY A 121 -2.64 -13.61 19.40
N LYS A 122 -1.89 -13.67 20.50
CA LYS A 122 -0.60 -12.99 20.66
C LYS A 122 0.43 -13.48 19.64
N SER A 123 0.47 -14.79 19.36
CA SER A 123 1.37 -15.33 18.32
C SER A 123 1.02 -14.83 16.92
N CYS A 124 -0.28 -14.74 16.60
CA CYS A 124 -0.76 -14.17 15.34
C CYS A 124 -0.34 -12.70 15.22
N MET A 125 -0.51 -11.93 16.30
CA MET A 125 -0.13 -10.53 16.37
C MET A 125 1.37 -10.34 16.15
N GLN A 126 2.20 -11.12 16.84
CA GLN A 126 3.66 -11.04 16.72
C GLN A 126 4.13 -11.38 15.30
N CYS A 127 3.56 -12.42 14.67
CA CYS A 127 3.86 -12.74 13.27
C CYS A 127 3.45 -11.59 12.34
N HIS A 128 2.24 -11.04 12.52
CA HIS A 128 1.75 -9.94 11.70
C HIS A 128 2.58 -8.65 11.86
N GLN A 129 2.97 -8.30 13.08
CA GLN A 129 3.83 -7.13 13.34
C GLN A 129 5.18 -7.26 12.63
N ASN A 130 5.77 -8.46 12.63
CA ASN A 130 7.07 -8.68 12.00
C ASN A 130 7.00 -8.72 10.48
N TYR A 131 6.00 -9.39 9.90
CA TYR A 131 6.08 -9.84 8.50
C TYR A 131 4.91 -9.39 7.61
N LYS A 132 3.77 -8.93 8.15
CA LYS A 132 2.59 -8.65 7.31
C LYS A 132 2.85 -7.51 6.32
N VAL A 133 3.50 -6.44 6.77
CA VAL A 133 3.79 -5.26 5.95
C VAL A 133 4.83 -5.59 4.88
N SER A 134 5.95 -6.21 5.26
CA SER A 134 7.01 -6.60 4.32
C SER A 134 6.53 -7.64 3.31
N THR A 135 5.73 -8.63 3.71
CA THR A 135 5.09 -9.59 2.80
C THR A 135 4.22 -8.88 1.76
N LYS A 136 3.45 -7.86 2.16
CA LYS A 136 2.68 -7.06 1.20
C LYS A 136 3.58 -6.32 0.24
N ILE A 137 4.57 -5.58 0.74
CA ILE A 137 5.52 -4.82 -0.09
C ILE A 137 6.21 -5.72 -1.11
N LEU A 138 6.77 -6.85 -0.67
CA LEU A 138 7.54 -7.74 -1.54
C LEU A 138 6.68 -8.47 -2.56
N TYR A 139 5.51 -8.96 -2.16
CA TYR A 139 4.78 -9.95 -2.94
C TYR A 139 3.42 -9.51 -3.51
N HIS A 140 2.85 -8.40 -3.04
CA HIS A 140 1.61 -7.83 -3.62
C HIS A 140 1.85 -6.66 -4.57
N TYR A 141 2.97 -5.94 -4.43
CA TYR A 141 3.30 -4.82 -5.30
C TYR A 141 4.22 -5.29 -6.43
N PRO A 142 3.84 -5.10 -7.71
CA PRO A 142 4.74 -5.36 -8.84
C PRO A 142 6.02 -4.53 -8.77
N SER A 143 7.11 -5.02 -9.40
CA SER A 143 8.32 -4.21 -9.59
C SER A 143 8.08 -3.20 -10.72
N PHE A 144 8.57 -1.98 -10.59
CA PHE A 144 8.59 -1.01 -11.70
C PHE A 144 9.71 -1.30 -12.70
N GLU A 145 10.69 -2.15 -12.36
CA GLU A 145 11.80 -2.54 -13.25
C GLU A 145 11.34 -3.30 -14.49
N VAL A 146 10.17 -3.94 -14.43
CA VAL A 146 9.61 -4.68 -15.58
C VAL A 146 8.74 -3.80 -16.48
N ILE A 147 8.55 -2.52 -16.12
CA ILE A 147 7.69 -1.58 -16.84
C ILE A 147 8.54 -0.70 -17.75
N ASN A 148 8.26 -0.77 -19.04
CA ASN A 148 8.80 0.13 -20.05
C ASN A 148 7.73 1.06 -20.58
N ILE A 149 8.10 2.30 -20.90
CA ILE A 149 7.19 3.29 -21.46
C ILE A 149 7.81 3.94 -22.70
N GLU A 150 7.03 4.07 -23.76
CA GLU A 150 7.39 4.92 -24.90
C GLU A 150 7.32 6.40 -24.49
N ASP A 151 8.45 7.10 -24.51
CA ASP A 151 8.51 8.56 -24.32
C ASP A 151 7.92 9.27 -25.55
N PRO A 152 6.74 9.92 -25.46
CA PRO A 152 6.11 10.57 -26.60
C PRO A 152 6.89 11.78 -27.13
N VAL A 153 7.92 12.24 -26.40
CA VAL A 153 8.79 13.34 -26.81
C VAL A 153 10.00 12.82 -27.59
N SER A 154 10.71 11.81 -27.08
CA SER A 154 11.90 11.26 -27.77
C SER A 154 11.60 10.07 -28.68
N ARG A 155 10.37 9.52 -28.65
CA ARG A 155 9.94 8.31 -29.38
C ARG A 155 10.84 7.10 -29.12
N SER A 156 11.32 7.00 -27.88
CA SER A 156 12.19 5.92 -27.42
C SER A 156 11.51 5.20 -26.28
N ASN A 157 11.62 3.88 -26.27
CA ASN A 157 11.25 3.09 -25.10
C ASN A 157 12.28 3.34 -23.99
N VAL A 158 11.82 3.63 -22.79
CA VAL A 158 12.67 3.89 -21.62
C VAL A 158 12.12 3.16 -20.40
N GLU A 159 13.02 2.85 -19.46
CA GLU A 159 12.61 2.31 -18.16
C GLU A 159 11.75 3.32 -17.39
N PHE A 160 10.84 2.82 -16.56
CA PHE A 160 9.90 3.65 -15.80
C PHE A 160 10.59 4.73 -14.96
N HIS A 161 11.72 4.40 -14.31
CA HIS A 161 12.47 5.34 -13.48
C HIS A 161 13.00 6.52 -14.31
N ASP A 162 13.62 6.22 -15.45
CA ASP A 162 14.12 7.23 -16.40
C ASP A 162 12.99 8.07 -16.98
N TYR A 163 11.84 7.46 -17.27
CA TYR A 163 10.64 8.17 -17.69
C TYR A 163 10.21 9.21 -16.65
N MET A 164 10.09 8.81 -15.38
CA MET A 164 9.69 9.70 -14.29
C MET A 164 10.73 10.81 -14.06
N LYS A 165 12.02 10.52 -14.23
CA LYS A 165 13.07 11.54 -14.24
C LYS A 165 12.85 12.56 -15.35
N LYS A 166 12.57 12.12 -16.59
CA LYS A 166 12.28 13.02 -17.72
C LYS A 166 11.02 13.86 -17.51
N VAL A 167 9.97 13.31 -16.90
CA VAL A 167 8.77 14.07 -16.48
C VAL A 167 9.16 15.20 -15.52
N SER A 168 9.92 14.86 -14.47
CA SER A 168 10.40 15.83 -13.47
C SER A 168 11.29 16.90 -14.11
N ASP A 169 12.20 16.51 -14.99
CA ASP A 169 13.15 17.41 -15.65
C ASP A 169 12.42 18.42 -16.55
N SER A 170 11.41 18.00 -17.33
CA SER A 170 10.62 18.95 -18.14
C SER A 170 9.87 19.96 -17.27
N MET A 171 9.27 19.53 -16.15
CA MET A 171 8.63 20.46 -15.22
C MET A 171 9.63 21.47 -14.64
N LYS A 172 10.79 21.00 -14.18
CA LYS A 172 11.84 21.84 -13.59
C LYS A 172 12.40 22.83 -14.61
N LYS A 173 12.75 22.36 -15.82
CA LYS A 173 13.26 23.21 -16.90
C LYS A 173 12.26 24.27 -17.32
N MET A 174 10.98 23.92 -17.43
CA MET A 174 9.91 24.90 -17.67
C MET A 174 9.94 26.01 -16.63
N ARG A 175 9.99 25.68 -15.32
CA ARG A 175 10.06 26.69 -14.25
C ARG A 175 11.31 27.55 -14.35
N VAL A 176 12.49 26.95 -14.56
CA VAL A 176 13.74 27.69 -14.75
C VAL A 176 13.63 28.68 -15.92
N TYR A 177 13.11 28.23 -17.06
CA TYR A 177 12.94 29.11 -18.22
C TYR A 177 11.89 30.22 -18.02
N LEU A 178 10.87 30.00 -17.19
CA LEU A 178 9.91 31.05 -16.81
C LEU A 178 10.54 32.11 -15.88
N GLU A 179 11.47 31.70 -15.01
CA GLU A 179 12.22 32.65 -14.17
C GLU A 179 13.26 33.42 -14.98
N ASP A 180 13.91 32.76 -15.93
CA ASP A 180 14.89 33.39 -16.84
C ASP A 180 14.25 34.29 -17.92
N GLY A 181 12.91 34.37 -18.00
CA GLY A 181 12.21 35.09 -19.08
C GLY A 181 12.32 34.43 -20.47
N LYS A 182 12.82 33.18 -20.55
CA LYS A 182 12.98 32.40 -21.80
C LYS A 182 11.68 31.69 -22.16
N PHE A 183 10.62 32.44 -22.43
CA PHE A 183 9.26 31.92 -22.60
C PHE A 183 9.14 30.82 -23.65
N ASP A 184 9.76 30.95 -24.82
CA ASP A 184 9.59 29.94 -25.87
C ASP A 184 10.19 28.57 -25.47
N LYS A 185 11.29 28.58 -24.70
CA LYS A 185 11.86 27.37 -24.09
C LYS A 185 10.97 26.82 -22.98
N ALA A 186 10.36 27.69 -22.18
CA ALA A 186 9.40 27.28 -21.16
C ALA A 186 8.17 26.61 -21.77
N VAL A 187 7.62 27.15 -22.85
CA VAL A 187 6.50 26.57 -23.60
C VAL A 187 6.87 25.20 -24.15
N ALA A 188 8.07 25.06 -24.75
CA ALA A 188 8.54 23.77 -25.26
C ALA A 188 8.62 22.71 -24.15
N GLU A 189 9.24 23.02 -23.01
CA GLU A 189 9.35 22.06 -21.89
C GLU A 189 8.03 21.81 -21.18
N GLY A 190 7.14 22.81 -21.10
CA GLY A 190 5.78 22.64 -20.57
C GLY A 190 4.94 21.69 -21.43
N ASN A 191 5.06 21.80 -22.76
CA ASN A 191 4.42 20.86 -23.67
C ASN A 191 5.00 19.44 -23.55
N ASN A 192 6.32 19.31 -23.37
CA ASN A 192 6.96 18.02 -23.09
C ASN A 192 6.45 17.41 -21.78
N PHE A 193 6.33 18.22 -20.73
CA PHE A 193 5.75 17.80 -19.45
C PHE A 193 4.31 17.30 -19.63
N ILE A 194 3.44 18.07 -20.29
CA ILE A 194 2.05 17.65 -20.55
C ILE A 194 2.00 16.31 -21.29
N LYS A 195 2.77 16.16 -22.37
CA LYS A 195 2.81 14.92 -23.15
C LYS A 195 3.25 13.73 -22.30
N ARG A 196 4.31 13.90 -21.50
CA ARG A 196 4.81 12.82 -20.65
C ARG A 196 3.86 12.49 -19.50
N VAL A 197 3.23 13.47 -18.87
CA VAL A 197 2.21 13.20 -17.82
C VAL A 197 1.05 12.38 -18.38
N LYS A 198 0.53 12.73 -19.57
CA LYS A 198 -0.50 11.92 -20.25
C LYS A 198 0.02 10.52 -20.61
N GLY A 199 1.28 10.43 -21.01
CA GLY A 199 1.92 9.18 -21.40
C GLY A 199 2.14 8.19 -20.24
N ILE A 200 2.11 8.63 -18.98
CA ILE A 200 2.20 7.74 -17.81
C ILE A 200 1.09 6.67 -17.83
N SER A 201 -0.10 7.02 -18.34
CA SER A 201 -1.25 6.10 -18.41
C SER A 201 -0.96 4.79 -19.15
N GLN A 202 0.01 4.78 -20.08
CA GLN A 202 0.48 3.58 -20.79
C GLN A 202 0.92 2.47 -19.82
N SER A 203 1.61 2.85 -18.73
CA SER A 203 2.11 1.90 -17.74
C SER A 203 1.06 1.40 -16.75
N CYS A 204 -0.07 2.09 -16.61
CA CYS A 204 -1.02 1.77 -15.55
C CYS A 204 -1.65 0.37 -15.73
N ASN A 205 -1.88 -0.05 -16.98
CA ASN A 205 -2.48 -1.36 -17.27
C ASN A 205 -1.53 -2.54 -17.03
N GLU A 206 -0.22 -2.30 -16.92
CA GLU A 206 0.76 -3.35 -16.59
C GLU A 206 0.56 -3.87 -15.16
N CYS A 207 -0.03 -3.05 -14.28
CA CYS A 207 -0.28 -3.39 -12.88
C CYS A 207 -1.77 -3.38 -12.50
N HIS A 208 -2.59 -2.56 -13.16
CA HIS A 208 -4.02 -2.43 -12.88
C HIS A 208 -4.86 -3.10 -13.95
N ASN A 209 -5.71 -4.03 -13.52
CA ASN A 209 -6.66 -4.76 -14.35
C ASN A 209 -8.06 -4.11 -14.39
N ASN A 210 -8.22 -2.91 -13.82
CA ASN A 210 -9.49 -2.20 -13.80
C ASN A 210 -9.32 -0.72 -14.17
N LYS A 211 -10.29 -0.19 -14.93
CA LYS A 211 -10.25 1.19 -15.43
C LYS A 211 -10.43 2.24 -14.33
N LEU A 212 -11.12 1.90 -13.24
CA LEU A 212 -11.40 2.84 -12.16
C LEU A 212 -10.12 3.25 -11.43
N SER A 213 -9.20 2.31 -11.19
CA SER A 213 -7.87 2.58 -10.64
C SER A 213 -7.10 3.60 -11.48
N ILE A 214 -7.26 3.55 -12.81
CA ILE A 214 -6.58 4.47 -13.73
C ILE A 214 -7.26 5.84 -13.72
N GLU A 215 -8.59 5.89 -13.77
CA GLU A 215 -9.37 7.15 -13.79
C GLU A 215 -9.08 8.04 -12.58
N ILE A 216 -8.80 7.46 -11.40
CA ILE A 216 -8.45 8.22 -10.19
C ILE A 216 -7.20 9.08 -10.38
N TYR A 217 -6.24 8.63 -11.19
CA TYR A 217 -4.97 9.32 -11.42
C TYR A 217 -4.83 9.94 -12.80
N GLN A 218 -5.47 9.38 -13.82
CA GLN A 218 -5.33 9.77 -15.23
C GLN A 218 -6.68 10.15 -15.87
N GLY A 219 -7.68 10.46 -15.04
CA GLY A 219 -9.03 10.81 -15.47
C GLY A 219 -9.24 12.27 -15.88
N LYS A 220 -10.51 12.62 -16.06
CA LYS A 220 -10.95 13.92 -16.61
C LYS A 220 -10.40 15.14 -15.86
N GLU A 221 -10.32 15.07 -14.53
CA GLU A 221 -9.84 16.19 -13.72
C GLU A 221 -8.38 16.54 -14.06
N LEU A 222 -7.51 15.54 -14.22
CA LEU A 222 -6.14 15.78 -14.68
C LEU A 222 -6.12 16.34 -16.10
N GLU A 223 -6.93 15.77 -17.00
CA GLU A 223 -7.00 16.21 -18.39
C GLU A 223 -7.38 17.69 -18.51
N GLU A 224 -8.41 18.13 -17.78
CA GLU A 224 -8.82 19.53 -17.73
C GLU A 224 -7.69 20.44 -17.24
N LYS A 225 -6.96 20.02 -16.20
CA LYS A 225 -5.86 20.81 -15.61
C LYS A 225 -4.63 20.86 -16.53
N LEU A 226 -4.35 19.78 -17.26
CA LEU A 226 -3.33 19.80 -18.31
C LEU A 226 -3.74 20.69 -19.50
N ASN A 227 -5.02 20.74 -19.83
CA ASN A 227 -5.54 21.64 -20.87
C ASN A 227 -5.47 23.11 -20.43
N LEU A 228 -5.74 23.42 -19.15
CA LEU A 228 -5.52 24.76 -18.59
C LEU A 228 -4.04 25.15 -18.61
N LEU A 229 -3.14 24.23 -18.24
CA LEU A 229 -1.70 24.47 -18.35
C LEU A 229 -1.29 24.76 -19.79
N SER A 230 -1.78 23.98 -20.76
CA SER A 230 -1.51 24.19 -22.18
C SER A 230 -1.95 25.59 -22.64
N LYS A 231 -3.16 26.01 -22.28
CA LYS A 231 -3.69 27.36 -22.60
C LYS A 231 -2.85 28.46 -21.94
N ALA A 232 -2.44 28.28 -20.69
CA ALA A 232 -1.63 29.26 -19.96
C ALA A 232 -0.21 29.39 -20.56
N LEU A 233 0.37 28.29 -21.03
CA LEU A 233 1.64 28.32 -21.77
C LEU A 233 1.51 29.10 -23.09
N GLN A 234 0.43 28.89 -23.84
CA GLN A 234 0.17 29.61 -25.09
C GLN A 234 -0.02 31.11 -24.89
N SER A 235 -0.74 31.52 -23.84
CA SER A 235 -0.94 32.93 -23.51
C SER A 235 0.22 33.57 -22.76
N LYS A 236 1.30 32.82 -22.50
CA LYS A 236 2.48 33.25 -21.73
C LYS A 236 2.12 33.79 -20.33
N ASN A 237 1.00 33.34 -19.77
CA ASN A 237 0.52 33.77 -18.45
C ASN A 237 1.25 33.00 -17.34
N LYS A 238 2.31 33.60 -16.80
CA LYS A 238 3.17 33.00 -15.75
C LYS A 238 2.37 32.59 -14.50
N GLU A 239 1.41 33.41 -14.06
CA GLU A 239 0.59 33.13 -12.88
C GLU A 239 -0.28 31.89 -13.06
N GLU A 240 -1.02 31.81 -14.17
CA GLU A 240 -1.89 30.66 -14.46
C GLU A 240 -1.11 29.37 -14.76
N ILE A 241 0.12 29.49 -15.31
CA ILE A 241 1.04 28.36 -15.43
C ILE A 241 1.38 27.82 -14.03
N TYR A 242 1.82 28.68 -13.11
CA TYR A 242 2.19 28.24 -11.76
C TYR A 242 1.03 27.65 -10.99
N LYS A 243 -0.16 28.25 -11.08
CA LYS A 243 -1.39 27.74 -10.48
C LYS A 243 -1.73 26.34 -11.00
N SER A 244 -1.66 26.14 -12.32
CA SER A 244 -1.94 24.84 -12.94
C SER A 244 -0.93 23.77 -12.54
N VAL A 245 0.36 24.09 -12.56
CA VAL A 245 1.43 23.17 -12.15
C VAL A 245 1.37 22.87 -10.65
N GLY A 246 1.07 23.86 -9.82
CA GLY A 246 0.88 23.71 -8.38
C GLY A 246 -0.26 22.74 -8.08
N TRP A 247 -1.39 22.91 -8.78
CA TRP A 247 -2.51 21.98 -8.68
C TRP A 247 -2.10 20.55 -9.06
N ILE A 248 -1.43 20.37 -10.22
CA ILE A 248 -0.99 19.04 -10.69
C ILE A 248 -0.04 18.40 -9.67
N SER A 249 0.90 19.18 -9.12
CA SER A 249 1.86 18.69 -8.12
C SER A 249 1.15 18.18 -6.86
N MET A 250 0.20 18.96 -6.34
CA MET A 250 -0.49 18.68 -5.08
C MET A 250 -1.61 17.65 -5.20
N ASN A 251 -2.25 17.52 -6.37
CA ASN A 251 -3.46 16.71 -6.55
C ASN A 251 -3.28 15.53 -7.50
N ASN A 252 -2.15 15.43 -8.20
CA ASN A 252 -1.85 14.31 -9.07
C ASN A 252 -0.52 13.65 -8.72
N CYS A 253 0.59 14.40 -8.76
CA CYS A 253 1.92 13.84 -8.48
C CYS A 253 2.00 13.27 -7.06
N SER A 254 1.50 14.01 -6.06
CA SER A 254 1.44 13.55 -4.67
C SER A 254 0.67 12.23 -4.51
N LYS A 255 -0.48 12.08 -5.17
CA LYS A 255 -1.29 10.86 -5.11
C LYS A 255 -0.52 9.68 -5.68
N CYS A 256 0.10 9.85 -6.86
CA CYS A 256 0.90 8.80 -7.48
C CYS A 256 2.11 8.42 -6.61
N HIS A 257 2.85 9.40 -6.08
CA HIS A 257 4.06 9.14 -5.29
C HIS A 257 3.73 8.46 -3.96
N ASN A 258 2.70 8.92 -3.25
CA ASN A 258 2.30 8.34 -1.97
C ASN A 258 1.80 6.89 -2.11
N THR A 259 1.21 6.54 -3.25
CA THR A 259 0.73 5.18 -3.52
C THR A 259 1.82 4.26 -4.07
N HIS A 260 2.63 4.75 -5.01
CA HIS A 260 3.53 3.91 -5.81
C HIS A 260 5.00 4.07 -5.43
N GLN A 261 5.50 5.30 -5.36
CA GLN A 261 6.93 5.57 -5.17
C GLN A 261 7.41 5.06 -3.82
N THR A 262 6.71 5.40 -2.72
CA THR A 262 7.10 4.98 -1.38
C THR A 262 7.22 3.45 -1.27
N VAL A 263 6.28 2.72 -1.86
CA VAL A 263 6.29 1.25 -1.79
C VAL A 263 7.38 0.66 -2.69
N ALA A 264 7.63 1.24 -3.86
CA ALA A 264 8.72 0.86 -4.74
C ALA A 264 10.08 1.01 -4.05
N GLU A 265 10.34 2.18 -3.44
CA GLU A 265 11.57 2.46 -2.70
C GLU A 265 11.76 1.50 -1.51
N LEU A 266 10.68 1.20 -0.77
CA LEU A 266 10.74 0.21 0.30
C LEU A 266 11.07 -1.19 -0.24
N LYS A 267 10.49 -1.59 -1.36
CA LYS A 267 10.75 -2.87 -2.00
C LYS A 267 12.22 -2.98 -2.46
N GLU A 268 12.76 -1.94 -3.08
CA GLU A 268 14.17 -1.87 -3.46
C GLU A 268 15.12 -2.02 -2.26
N LYS A 269 14.74 -1.53 -1.08
CA LYS A 269 15.54 -1.67 0.14
C LYS A 269 15.59 -3.11 0.67
N PHE A 270 14.60 -3.95 0.36
CA PHE A 270 14.66 -5.38 0.69
C PHE A 270 15.48 -6.21 -0.31
N ASN A 271 15.61 -5.73 -1.55
CA ASN A 271 16.33 -6.45 -2.61
C ASN A 271 17.84 -6.11 -2.68
N LYS A 272 18.32 -5.22 -1.80
CA LYS A 272 19.74 -4.82 -1.67
C LYS A 272 20.38 -5.52 -0.49
#